data_AF-A0A9C9GPY0-F1
#
_entry.id   AF-A0A9C9GPY0-F1
#
_cell.length_a   1.000
_cell.length_b   1.000
_cell.length_c   1.000
_cell.angle_alpha   90.00
_cell.angle_beta   90.00
_cell.angle_gamma   90.00
#
_symmetry.space_group_name_H-M   'P 1'
#
loop_
_entity.id
_entity.type
_entity.pdbx_description
1 polymer ?
#
loop_
_entity_poly.entity_id
_entity_poly.type
_entity_poly.pdbx_seq_one_letter_code
_entity_poly.pdbx_strand_id
1 'polypeptide(L)' 'QAQELQQFHAIKQAFDKKSLLNPGKAVPTLHRCAEFGAMHVHNGELSHPELERF' A
#
# COMPACT_ATOMS: atom_id res chain seq x y z
N GLN A 1 -4.04 2.27 15.89
CA GLN A 1 -3.34 1.43 14.89
C GLN A 1 -3.80 -0.03 14.92
N ALA A 2 -3.70 -0.78 16.04
CA ALA A 2 -4.11 -2.20 16.06
C ALA A 2 -5.61 -2.45 15.74
N GLN A 3 -6.52 -1.62 16.30
CA GLN A 3 -7.96 -1.75 16.06
C GLN A 3 -8.37 -1.43 14.62
N GLU A 4 -7.69 -0.46 14.00
CA GLU A 4 -7.91 -0.07 12.61
C GLU A 4 -7.51 -1.19 11.64
N LEU A 5 -6.34 -1.81 11.86
CA LEU A 5 -5.90 -2.96 11.05
C LEU A 5 -6.88 -4.13 11.15
N GLN A 6 -7.39 -4.41 12.34
CA GLN A 6 -8.41 -5.44 12.53
C GLN A 6 -9.69 -5.12 11.74
N GLN A 7 -10.11 -3.86 11.70
CA GLN A 7 -11.26 -3.43 10.92
C GLN A 7 -11.04 -3.63 9.40
N PHE A 8 -9.86 -3.29 8.88
CA PHE A 8 -9.52 -3.53 7.47
C PHE A 8 -9.52 -5.02 7.12
N HIS A 9 -8.99 -5.88 8.00
CA HIS A 9 -9.03 -7.33 7.79
C HIS A 9 -10.46 -7.88 7.80
N ALA A 10 -11.32 -7.39 8.71
CA ALA A 10 -12.73 -7.78 8.76
C ALA A 10 -13.48 -7.41 7.46
N ILE A 11 -13.26 -6.20 6.94
CA ILE A 11 -13.84 -5.77 5.66
C ILE A 11 -13.34 -6.68 4.52
N LYS A 12 -12.03 -6.94 4.41
CA LYS A 12 -11.51 -7.83 3.37
C LYS A 12 -12.15 -9.22 3.44
N GLN A 13 -12.27 -9.79 4.64
CA GLN A 13 -12.85 -11.11 4.81
C GLN A 13 -14.34 -11.15 4.41
N ALA A 14 -15.09 -10.07 4.66
CA ALA A 14 -16.48 -9.97 4.26
C ALA A 14 -16.67 -10.00 2.73
N PHE A 15 -15.79 -9.33 1.98
CA PHE A 15 -15.91 -9.18 0.53
C PHE A 15 -15.05 -10.14 -0.31
N ASP A 16 -14.05 -10.80 0.29
CA ASP A 16 -13.09 -11.67 -0.39
C ASP A 16 -12.79 -12.92 0.46
N LYS A 17 -13.84 -13.68 0.79
CA LYS A 17 -13.74 -14.89 1.63
C LYS A 17 -12.71 -15.91 1.13
N LYS A 18 -12.54 -16.01 -0.20
CA LYS A 18 -11.57 -16.92 -0.84
C LYS A 18 -10.17 -16.30 -1.00
N SER A 19 -9.99 -15.04 -0.60
CA SER A 19 -8.71 -14.31 -0.71
C SER A 19 -8.13 -14.28 -2.13
N LEU A 20 -9.00 -14.15 -3.13
CA LEU A 20 -8.62 -14.13 -4.54
C LEU A 20 -8.21 -12.72 -5.01
N LEU A 21 -8.68 -11.69 -4.32
CA LEU A 21 -8.40 -10.31 -4.71
C LEU A 21 -7.05 -9.89 -4.12
N ASN A 22 -6.04 -9.89 -5.00
CA ASN A 22 -4.71 -9.32 -4.75
C ASN A 22 -4.03 -9.90 -3.48
N PRO A 23 -3.75 -11.22 -3.47
CA PRO A 23 -3.15 -11.89 -2.33
C PRO A 23 -1.82 -11.25 -1.94
N GLY A 24 -1.63 -10.97 -0.65
CA GLY A 24 -0.39 -10.39 -0.12
C GLY A 24 -0.24 -8.85 -0.21
N LYS A 25 -1.27 -8.10 -0.64
CA LYS A 25 -1.19 -6.63 -0.81
C LYS A 25 -2.33 -5.82 -0.14
N ALA A 26 -3.20 -6.46 0.63
CA ALA A 26 -4.49 -5.85 0.98
C ALA A 26 -4.55 -5.03 2.28
N VAL A 27 -3.57 -5.18 3.18
CA VAL A 27 -3.41 -4.29 4.33
C VAL A 27 -1.93 -3.93 4.40
N PRO A 28 -1.56 -2.64 4.22
CA PRO A 28 -0.19 -2.22 4.31
C PRO A 28 0.38 -2.63 5.66
N THR A 29 1.45 -3.43 5.65
CA THR A 29 2.33 -3.47 6.81
C THR A 29 3.10 -2.15 6.80
N LEU A 30 3.41 -1.60 7.99
CA LEU A 30 4.29 -0.43 8.15
C LEU A 30 5.63 -0.58 7.39
N HIS A 31 5.96 -1.80 6.96
CA HIS A 31 7.17 -2.15 6.27
C HIS A 31 7.20 -1.78 4.77
N ARG A 32 6.07 -1.54 4.09
CA ARG A 32 6.06 -1.63 2.60
C ARG A 32 5.81 -0.35 1.80
N CYS A 33 6.02 0.85 2.37
CA CYS A 33 5.93 2.08 1.56
C CYS A 33 7.26 2.55 0.94
N ALA A 34 8.40 1.94 1.29
CA ALA A 34 9.71 2.37 0.78
C ALA A 34 10.73 1.25 0.44
N GLU A 35 10.35 -0.04 0.51
CA GLU A 35 11.33 -1.15 0.42
C GLU A 35 11.88 -1.48 -0.97
N PHE A 36 11.43 -0.82 -2.03
CA PHE A 36 12.10 -0.90 -3.35
C PHE A 36 12.92 0.35 -3.71
N GLY A 37 13.17 1.23 -2.73
CA GLY A 37 14.46 1.91 -2.58
C GLY A 37 14.97 2.87 -3.66
N ALA A 38 14.23 3.18 -4.72
CA ALA A 38 14.59 4.28 -5.61
C ALA A 38 13.35 4.88 -6.28
N MET A 39 13.23 6.21 -6.21
CA MET A 39 12.41 6.94 -7.16
C MET A 39 13.06 6.81 -8.53
N HIS A 40 12.36 6.20 -9.49
CA HIS A 40 12.83 6.15 -10.86
C HIS A 40 12.66 7.53 -11.48
N VAL A 41 13.74 8.32 -11.47
CA VAL A 41 13.81 9.63 -12.10
C VAL A 41 14.48 9.48 -13.46
N HIS A 42 13.82 9.95 -14.51
CA HIS A 42 14.45 10.12 -15.82
C HIS A 42 15.05 11.52 -15.85
N ASN A 43 16.34 11.64 -16.18
CA ASN A 43 17.04 12.93 -16.30
C ASN A 43 17.01 13.83 -15.04
N GLY A 44 16.79 13.25 -13.86
CA GLY A 44 16.67 14.01 -12.61
C GLY A 44 15.31 14.68 -12.40
N GLU A 45 14.32 14.40 -13.25
CA GLU A 45 12.97 14.95 -13.14
C GLU A 45 12.08 14.07 -12.25
N LEU A 46 11.40 14.72 -11.31
CA LEU A 46 10.38 14.09 -10.48
C LEU A 46 9.11 13.89 -11.32
N SER A 47 8.58 12.66 -11.36
CA SER A 47 7.25 12.44 -11.91
C SER A 47 6.20 13.12 -11.02
N HIS A 48 5.35 13.95 -11.62
CA HIS A 48 4.26 14.66 -10.95
C HIS A 48 4.75 15.45 -9.72
N PRO A 49 5.57 16.50 -9.93
CA PRO A 49 6.16 17.28 -8.84
C PRO A 49 5.14 18.05 -7.99
N GLU A 50 3.93 18.25 -8.52
CA GLU A 50 2.82 18.92 -7.85
C GLU A 50 2.15 18.08 -6.75
N LEU A 51 2.41 16.77 -6.71
CA LEU A 51 1.82 15.88 -5.71
C LEU A 51 2.65 15.90 -4.42
N GLU A 52 2.00 16.23 -3.31
CA GLU A 52 2.60 16.07 -1.98
C GLU A 52 2.92 14.58 -1.73
N ARG A 53 4.17 14.31 -1.35
CA ARG A 53 4.64 12.99 -0.91
C ARG A 53 4.81 13.04 0.61
N PHE A 54 4.54 11.91 1.26
CA PHE A 54 4.36 11.76 2.72
C PHE A 54 5.36 12.51 3.59
#